data_AF-A0A256YBV7-F1
#
_entry.id   AF-A0A256YBV7-F1
#
_cell.length_a   1.000
_cell.length_b   1.000
_cell.length_c   1.000
_cell.angle_alpha   90.00
_cell.angle_beta   90.00
_cell.angle_gamma   90.00
#
_symmetry.space_group_name_H-M   'P 1'
#
loop_
_entity.id
_entity.type
_entity.pdbx_description
1 polymer ?
#
loop_
_entity_poly.entity_id
_entity_poly.type
_entity_poly.pdbx_seq_one_letter_code
_entity_poly.pdbx_strand_id
1 'polypeptide(L)' 'MPVKGKVFKACRRCRALVSRDAIECPICGSRDFSDEWEGVVIIIDPERSEIAKMLGIEKPGRYAIKVA' A
#
# COMPACT_ATOMS: atom_id res chain seq x y z
N MET A 1 11.63 17.64 -18.29
CA MET A 1 10.88 17.27 -17.07
C MET A 1 10.66 15.76 -17.07
N PRO A 2 11.15 14.97 -16.09
CA PRO A 2 10.70 13.60 -15.93
C PRO A 2 9.89 13.47 -14.65
N VAL A 3 8.57 13.64 -14.75
CA VAL A 3 7.63 13.06 -13.77
C VAL A 3 7.23 11.70 -14.34
N LYS A 4 8.09 10.67 -14.22
CA LYS A 4 7.79 9.35 -14.78
C LYS A 4 8.09 8.24 -13.77
N GLY A 5 7.29 8.22 -12.72
CA GLY A 5 7.20 7.10 -11.78
C GLY A 5 6.26 7.44 -10.65
N LYS A 6 5.37 6.51 -10.28
CA LYS A 6 4.60 6.63 -9.03
C LYS A 6 5.59 6.72 -7.88
N VAL A 7 5.38 7.65 -6.95
CA VAL A 7 6.27 7.90 -5.79
C VAL A 7 6.33 6.68 -4.86
N PHE A 8 5.31 5.83 -4.91
CA PHE A 8 5.17 4.63 -4.11
C PHE A 8 5.18 3.37 -4.97
N LYS A 9 5.67 2.28 -4.40
CA LYS A 9 5.45 0.91 -4.88
C LYS A 9 4.47 0.20 -3.93
N ALA A 10 3.69 -0.74 -4.46
CA ALA A 10 2.72 -1.50 -3.68
C ALA A 10 3.30 -2.85 -3.29
N CYS A 11 3.15 -3.25 -2.03
CA CYS A 11 3.45 -4.61 -1.59
C CYS A 11 2.41 -5.57 -2.17
N ARG A 12 2.83 -6.60 -2.94
CA ARG A 12 1.89 -7.59 -3.50
C ARG A 12 1.17 -8.40 -2.43
N ARG A 13 1.82 -8.60 -1.26
CA ARG A 13 1.30 -9.42 -0.17
C ARG A 13 0.18 -8.75 0.61
N CYS A 14 0.31 -7.46 0.93
CA CYS A 14 -0.63 -6.76 1.81
C CYS A 14 -1.18 -5.45 1.22
N ARG A 15 -0.84 -5.13 -0.03
CA ARG A 15 -1.26 -3.93 -0.77
C ARG A 15 -0.77 -2.59 -0.21
N ALA A 16 0.10 -2.60 0.80
CA ALA A 16 0.63 -1.37 1.39
C ALA A 16 1.48 -0.59 0.36
N LEU A 17 1.26 0.71 0.28
CA LEU A 17 2.05 1.63 -0.51
C LEU A 17 3.23 2.12 0.32
N VAL A 18 4.43 1.80 -0.14
CA VAL A 18 5.69 2.13 0.53
C VAL A 18 6.54 2.98 -0.38
N SER A 19 7.46 3.74 0.20
CA SER A 19 8.46 4.51 -0.55
C SER A 19 9.30 3.57 -1.44
N ARG A 20 9.75 4.05 -2.60
CA ARG A 20 10.48 3.19 -3.56
C ARG A 20 11.79 2.61 -3.00
N ASP A 21 12.44 3.34 -2.10
CA ASP A 21 13.65 2.97 -1.37
C ASP A 21 13.41 1.93 -0.27
N ALA A 22 12.15 1.64 0.11
CA ALA A 22 11.86 0.65 1.13
C ALA A 22 12.31 -0.75 0.69
N ILE A 23 13.25 -1.35 1.40
CA ILE A 23 13.77 -2.70 1.09
C ILE A 23 12.75 -3.78 1.50
N GLU A 24 11.96 -3.50 2.54
CA GLU A 24 11.01 -4.43 3.15
C GLU A 24 9.72 -3.71 3.54
N CYS A 25 8.60 -4.41 3.44
CA CYS A 25 7.29 -3.85 3.75
C CYS A 25 7.15 -3.70 5.27
N PRO A 26 6.97 -2.48 5.81
CA PRO A 26 6.86 -2.26 7.25
C PRO A 26 5.56 -2.83 7.84
N ILE A 27 4.60 -3.20 6.99
CA ILE A 27 3.32 -3.77 7.40
C ILE A 27 3.41 -5.29 7.61
N CYS A 28 4.05 -6.01 6.68
CA CYS A 28 4.01 -7.49 6.62
C CYS A 28 5.37 -8.19 6.46
N GLY A 29 6.48 -7.45 6.35
CA GLY A 29 7.84 -7.99 6.18
C GLY A 29 8.14 -8.55 4.77
N SER A 30 7.21 -8.42 3.82
CA SER A 30 7.47 -8.90 2.45
C SER A 30 8.47 -7.98 1.73
N ARG A 31 9.29 -8.57 0.85
CA ARG A 31 10.14 -7.86 -0.12
C ARG A 31 9.59 -7.89 -1.55
N ASP A 32 8.40 -8.47 -1.72
CA ASP A 32 7.70 -8.53 -3.01
C ASP A 32 6.83 -7.28 -3.23
N PHE A 33 7.21 -6.52 -4.24
CA PHE A 33 6.62 -5.22 -4.58
C PHE A 33 6.31 -5.12 -6.08
N SER A 34 5.32 -4.31 -6.39
CA SER A 34 4.92 -3.93 -7.74
C SER A 34 4.90 -2.41 -7.91
N ASP A 35 5.42 -1.93 -9.03
CA ASP A 35 5.26 -0.55 -9.49
C ASP A 35 3.91 -0.34 -10.21
N GLU A 36 3.25 -1.43 -10.60
CA GLU A 36 1.94 -1.41 -11.26
C GLU A 36 0.83 -1.67 -10.24
N TRP A 37 0.22 -0.58 -9.78
CA TRP A 37 -0.88 -0.60 -8.83
C TRP A 37 -1.87 0.52 -9.14
N GLU A 38 -3.14 0.37 -8.80
CA GLU A 38 -4.18 1.36 -9.09
C GLU A 38 -5.08 1.63 -7.87
N GLY A 39 -5.54 2.88 -7.77
CA GLY A 39 -6.34 3.34 -6.65
C GLY A 39 -5.52 3.53 -5.37
N VAL A 40 -5.92 4.48 -4.55
CA VAL A 40 -5.33 4.74 -3.22
C VAL A 40 -6.45 4.75 -2.20
N VAL A 41 -6.24 4.04 -1.10
CA VAL A 41 -7.02 4.16 0.12
C VAL A 41 -6.07 4.53 1.25
N ILE A 42 -6.45 5.54 2.03
CA ILE A 42 -5.71 5.96 3.21
C ILE A 42 -6.53 5.59 4.43
N ILE A 43 -6.03 4.64 5.22
CA ILE A 43 -6.64 4.23 6.47
C ILE A 43 -5.97 5.01 7.60
N ILE A 44 -6.74 5.88 8.26
CA ILE A 44 -6.27 6.68 9.40
C ILE A 44 -6.50 5.91 10.70
N ASP A 45 -7.73 5.39 10.88
CA ASP A 45 -8.13 4.61 12.05
C ASP A 45 -8.79 3.30 11.56
N PRO A 46 -8.09 2.15 11.62
CA PRO A 46 -8.62 0.86 11.20
C PRO A 46 -9.84 0.40 12.01
N GLU A 47 -9.90 0.71 13.30
CA GLU A 47 -10.97 0.22 14.19
C GLU A 47 -12.31 0.92 13.90
N ARG A 48 -12.24 2.20 13.50
CA ARG A 48 -13.42 3.01 13.17
C ARG A 48 -13.75 3.04 11.68
N SER A 49 -12.89 2.49 10.82
CA SER A 49 -13.10 2.50 9.36
C SER A 49 -13.78 1.22 8.88
N GLU A 50 -15.00 1.37 8.35
CA GLU A 50 -15.71 0.27 7.69
C GLU A 50 -14.97 -0.22 6.43
N ILE A 51 -14.33 0.70 5.71
CA ILE A 51 -13.49 0.37 4.55
C ILE A 51 -12.29 -0.48 4.99
N ALA A 52 -11.65 -0.15 6.13
CA ALA A 52 -10.54 -0.93 6.64
C ALA A 52 -10.97 -2.36 7.00
N LYS A 53 -12.12 -2.51 7.67
CA LYS A 53 -12.70 -3.82 8.01
C LYS A 53 -13.03 -4.64 6.77
N MET A 54 -13.68 -4.02 5.78
CA MET A 54 -14.01 -4.67 4.51
C MET A 54 -12.76 -5.14 3.76
N LEU A 55 -11.67 -4.38 3.82
CA LEU A 55 -10.42 -4.71 3.16
C LEU A 55 -9.49 -5.60 4.00
N GLY A 56 -9.84 -5.93 5.24
CA GLY A 56 -9.00 -6.68 6.17
C GLY A 56 -7.70 -5.93 6.54
N ILE A 57 -7.75 -4.60 6.61
CA ILE A 57 -6.61 -3.76 6.97
C ILE A 57 -6.66 -3.45 8.46
N GLU A 58 -5.63 -3.86 9.19
CA GLU A 58 -5.54 -3.69 10.66
C GLU A 58 -4.56 -2.59 11.08
N LYS A 59 -3.71 -2.12 10.15
CA LYS A 59 -2.71 -1.09 10.42
C LYS A 59 -3.05 0.20 9.67
N PRO A 60 -2.84 1.38 10.28
CA PRO A 60 -2.99 2.64 9.58
C PRO A 60 -1.93 2.77 8.49
N GLY A 61 -2.28 3.40 7.38
CA GLY A 61 -1.37 3.55 6.25
C GLY A 61 -2.05 3.80 4.92
N ARG A 62 -1.24 3.80 3.87
CA ARG A 62 -1.67 3.95 2.48
C ARG A 62 -1.66 2.59 1.82
N TYR A 63 -2.73 2.25 1.11
CA TYR A 63 -2.91 0.97 0.47
C TYR A 63 -3.39 1.17 -0.96
N ALA A 64 -2.95 0.29 -1.86
CA ALA A 64 -3.47 0.20 -3.21
C ALA A 64 -4.75 -0.64 -3.24
N ILE A 65 -5.68 -0.29 -4.14
CA ILE A 65 -6.90 -1.08 -4.33
C ILE A 65 -6.59 -2.30 -5.21
N LYS A 66 -5.84 -2.08 -6.29
CA LYS A 66 -5.36 -3.13 -7.21
C LYS A 66 -3.84 -3.13 -7.26
N VAL A 67 -3.24 -4.31 -7.31
CA VAL A 67 -1.80 -4.52 -7.45
C VAL A 67 -1.59 -5.65 -8.46
N ALA A 68 -0.72 -5.43 -9.45
CA ALA A 68 -0.32 -6.43 -10.43
C ALA A 68 0.95 -7.19 -10.00
#